data_AF-A0A7L9BFV0-F1
#
_entry.id   AF-A0A7L9BFV0-F1
#
_cell.length_a   1.000
_cell.length_b   1.000
_cell.length_c   1.000
_cell.angle_alpha   90.00
_cell.angle_beta   90.00
_cell.angle_gamma   90.00
#
_symmetry.space_group_name_H-M   'P 1'
#
loop_
_entity.id
_entity.type
_entity.pdbx_description
1 polymer ?
#
loop_
_entity_poly.entity_id
_entity_poly.type
_entity_poly.pdbx_seq_one_letter_code
_entity_poly.pdbx_strand_id
1 'polypeptide(L)'
;MLKILFRIVLIVHLVIPPVMGQHQVVKNNLKEEWLIYSAGRFTAYKGEAVTTIYFEIDPSKFIGDYLVLFSAKPFAVFLNNTLVVDREENVRFPVDSLAKRAVAGQLFIAIYQEPRIQSDLVTQLISEIKIPEAESNAAVVWHDNGLHNFMIVATVLLFLFLLIMFRYNPKLVADYLTAATFFSFRESEDHPMFNRMWNTTNMLAYLYAALLISFILVQMPVEVNQRLAYPDQFSVWVLNWLLASGALLVLLFSKAFFILVFSVLFNIKELTGFQFFNFVRYLFFVFGLLMVIMVVQYFITGSHFFNTPMTVKVVHVLLLGWIALIFFKLVNKAGHSVIHLFLYICATEIIPFLILIKVYK
;
A
#
# COMPACT_ATOMS: atom_id res chain seq x y z
N MET A 1 -15.93 -15.04 -15.27
CA MET A 1 -15.38 -13.78 -14.70
C MET A 1 -14.70 -14.01 -13.34
N LEU A 2 -15.32 -14.73 -12.38
CA LEU A 2 -14.70 -15.12 -11.09
C LEU A 2 -13.34 -15.84 -11.24
N LYS A 3 -13.19 -16.70 -12.25
CA LYS A 3 -11.92 -17.39 -12.58
C LYS A 3 -10.79 -16.45 -13.03
N ILE A 4 -11.11 -15.29 -13.62
CA ILE A 4 -10.11 -14.29 -14.06
C ILE A 4 -9.64 -13.47 -12.87
N LEU A 5 -10.57 -13.04 -12.00
CA LEU A 5 -10.24 -12.36 -10.75
C LEU A 5 -9.39 -13.25 -9.84
N PHE A 6 -9.73 -14.54 -9.72
CA PHE A 6 -8.97 -15.51 -8.95
C PHE A 6 -7.56 -15.72 -9.52
N ARG A 7 -7.40 -15.76 -10.85
CA ARG A 7 -6.08 -15.86 -11.50
C ARG A 7 -5.21 -14.61 -11.27
N ILE A 8 -5.80 -13.41 -11.25
CA ILE A 8 -5.06 -12.18 -10.95
C ILE A 8 -4.61 -12.15 -9.48
N VAL A 9 -5.49 -12.53 -8.55
CA VAL A 9 -5.14 -12.64 -7.11
C VAL A 9 -4.05 -13.69 -6.88
N LEU A 10 -4.11 -14.84 -7.58
CA LEU A 10 -3.14 -15.91 -7.45
C LEU A 10 -1.76 -15.53 -8.04
N ILE A 11 -1.72 -14.80 -9.16
CA ILE A 11 -0.48 -14.30 -9.76
C ILE A 11 0.18 -13.24 -8.85
N VAL A 12 -0.61 -12.42 -8.16
CA VAL A 12 -0.10 -11.45 -7.18
C VAL A 12 0.44 -12.15 -5.91
N HIS A 13 -0.14 -13.27 -5.49
CA HIS A 13 0.36 -14.06 -4.36
C HIS A 13 1.61 -14.90 -4.67
N LEU A 14 1.80 -15.36 -5.90
CA LEU A 14 2.96 -16.20 -6.26
C LEU A 14 4.28 -15.44 -6.45
N VAL A 15 4.25 -14.11 -6.47
CA VAL A 15 5.43 -13.26 -6.74
C VAL A 15 6.03 -12.66 -5.45
N ILE A 16 5.40 -12.81 -4.29
CA ILE A 16 5.86 -12.15 -3.06
C ILE A 16 6.28 -13.20 -2.03
N PRO A 17 7.59 -13.40 -1.79
CA PRO A 17 8.05 -14.32 -0.75
C PRO A 17 7.62 -13.83 0.64
N PRO A 18 7.25 -14.75 1.56
CA PRO A 18 6.88 -14.40 2.93
C PRO A 18 8.12 -13.92 3.69
N VAL A 19 8.16 -12.63 4.01
CA VAL A 19 9.18 -12.08 4.92
C VAL A 19 8.70 -12.34 6.34
N MET A 20 9.27 -13.37 6.99
CA MET A 20 9.03 -13.66 8.40
C MET A 20 9.54 -12.51 9.29
N GLY A 21 8.77 -12.19 10.34
CA GLY A 21 8.99 -11.05 11.23
C GLY A 21 10.41 -10.95 11.78
N GLN A 22 11.09 -9.84 11.50
CA GLN A 22 12.45 -9.59 11.96
C GLN A 22 12.45 -9.17 13.43
N HIS A 23 12.91 -10.08 14.30
CA HIS A 23 13.31 -9.80 15.69
C HIS A 23 14.70 -9.12 15.75
N GLN A 24 15.08 -8.40 14.70
CA GLN A 24 16.44 -7.92 14.46
C GLN A 24 16.38 -6.47 14.03
N VAL A 25 17.08 -5.60 14.77
CA VAL A 25 17.24 -4.20 14.39
C VAL A 25 18.58 -4.04 13.71
N VAL A 26 18.57 -3.54 12.47
CA VAL A 26 19.78 -3.18 11.74
C VAL A 26 20.36 -1.92 12.39
N LYS A 27 21.51 -2.05 13.07
CA LYS A 27 22.21 -0.94 13.72
C LYS A 27 23.06 -0.16 12.73
N ASN A 28 23.77 -0.87 11.84
CA ASN A 28 24.62 -0.23 10.85
C ASN A 28 24.63 -1.05 9.55
N ASN A 29 24.58 -0.36 8.41
CA ASN A 29 24.76 -0.94 7.09
C ASN A 29 26.17 -0.65 6.60
N LEU A 30 27.02 -1.67 6.61
CA LEU A 30 28.45 -1.52 6.31
C LEU A 30 28.74 -1.26 4.83
N LYS A 31 27.72 -1.28 3.97
CA LYS A 31 27.87 -1.04 2.53
C LYS A 31 28.44 0.34 2.19
N GLU A 32 28.13 1.35 3.01
CA GLU A 32 28.67 2.70 2.85
C GLU A 32 30.15 2.80 3.26
N GLU A 33 30.63 1.85 4.06
CA GLU A 33 31.99 1.77 4.58
C GLU A 33 32.87 0.80 3.75
N TRP A 34 32.38 0.29 2.62
CA TRP A 34 33.15 -0.61 1.77
C TRP A 34 34.36 0.09 1.16
N LEU A 35 35.50 -0.60 1.25
CA LEU A 35 36.77 -0.22 0.69
C LEU A 35 37.18 -1.23 -0.39
N ILE A 36 37.91 -0.75 -1.39
CA ILE A 36 38.57 -1.56 -2.42
C ILE A 36 40.07 -1.34 -2.35
N TYR A 37 40.85 -2.38 -2.60
CA TYR A 37 42.30 -2.26 -2.68
C TYR A 37 42.73 -1.99 -4.12
N SER A 38 43.24 -0.78 -4.38
CA SER A 38 43.71 -0.37 -5.70
C SER A 38 45.01 0.42 -5.59
N ALA A 39 46.00 0.09 -6.43
CA ALA A 39 47.29 0.77 -6.48
C ALA A 39 48.02 0.87 -5.12
N GLY A 40 47.93 -0.18 -4.29
CA GLY A 40 48.63 -0.23 -3.00
C GLY A 40 47.94 0.51 -1.86
N ARG A 41 46.71 1.01 -2.06
CA ARG A 41 45.95 1.74 -1.03
C ARG A 41 44.48 1.29 -1.02
N PHE A 42 43.84 1.46 0.12
CA PHE A 42 42.39 1.30 0.24
C PHE A 42 41.68 2.59 -0.15
N THR A 43 40.68 2.48 -1.03
CA THR A 43 39.81 3.59 -1.46
C THR A 43 38.35 3.21 -1.30
N ALA A 44 37.47 4.18 -1.04
CA ALA A 44 36.04 3.92 -0.91
C ALA A 44 35.44 3.31 -2.18
N TYR A 45 34.56 2.34 -2.02
CA TYR A 45 33.82 1.69 -3.10
C TYR A 45 32.78 2.63 -3.72
N LYS A 46 32.77 2.77 -5.05
CA LYS A 46 31.85 3.63 -5.80
C LYS A 46 31.05 2.88 -6.86
N GLY A 47 30.92 1.55 -6.71
CA GLY A 47 30.19 0.71 -7.66
C GLY A 47 31.06 0.08 -8.74
N GLU A 48 32.38 0.05 -8.57
CA GLU A 48 33.30 -0.61 -9.51
C GLU A 48 33.07 -2.14 -9.56
N ALA A 49 33.42 -2.75 -10.69
CA ALA A 49 33.39 -4.20 -10.83
C ALA A 49 34.64 -4.82 -10.18
N VAL A 50 34.53 -5.14 -8.88
CA VAL A 50 35.61 -5.74 -8.07
C VAL A 50 35.23 -7.14 -7.59
N THR A 51 36.23 -7.97 -7.31
CA THR A 51 36.04 -9.32 -6.74
C THR A 51 36.13 -9.33 -5.22
N THR A 52 36.75 -8.32 -4.63
CA THR A 52 36.99 -8.25 -3.18
C THR A 52 36.61 -6.88 -2.65
N ILE A 53 35.89 -6.88 -1.53
CA ILE A 53 35.62 -5.68 -0.73
C ILE A 53 36.20 -5.86 0.67
N TYR A 54 36.51 -4.73 1.30
CA TYR A 54 37.10 -4.66 2.62
C TYR A 54 36.31 -3.71 3.49
N PHE A 55 36.22 -3.98 4.78
CA PHE A 55 35.70 -3.03 5.76
C PHE A 55 36.28 -3.35 7.13
N GLU A 56 36.30 -2.34 7.98
CA GLU A 56 36.82 -2.43 9.34
C GLU A 56 35.67 -2.35 10.34
N ILE A 57 35.70 -3.20 11.34
CA ILE A 57 34.76 -3.15 12.46
C ILE A 57 35.56 -2.97 13.75
N ASP A 58 35.12 -2.04 14.58
CA ASP A 58 35.54 -1.93 15.97
C ASP A 58 34.60 -2.77 16.85
N PRO A 59 35.00 -4.00 17.24
CA PRO A 59 34.14 -4.90 18.02
C PRO A 59 33.74 -4.32 19.38
N SER A 60 34.51 -3.37 19.92
CA SER A 60 34.19 -2.75 21.22
C SER A 60 32.90 -1.93 21.19
N LYS A 61 32.51 -1.42 20.01
CA LYS A 61 31.29 -0.62 19.82
C LYS A 61 30.03 -1.46 19.64
N PHE A 62 30.18 -2.75 19.31
CA PHE A 62 29.09 -3.62 18.87
C PHE A 62 29.01 -4.92 19.69
N ILE A 63 29.32 -4.82 20.99
CA ILE A 63 29.27 -5.96 21.91
C ILE A 63 27.82 -6.50 21.97
N GLY A 64 27.67 -7.81 21.83
CA GLY A 64 26.37 -8.51 21.80
C GLY A 64 25.61 -8.45 20.47
N ASP A 65 26.17 -7.79 19.45
CA ASP A 65 25.58 -7.73 18.11
C ASP A 65 26.08 -8.89 17.23
N TYR A 66 25.46 -9.00 16.04
CA TYR A 66 25.86 -9.97 15.02
C TYR A 66 26.18 -9.27 13.71
N LEU A 67 27.28 -9.71 13.09
CA LEU A 67 27.58 -9.41 11.70
C LEU A 67 26.86 -10.41 10.81
N VAL A 68 25.96 -9.92 9.96
CA VAL A 68 25.22 -10.71 8.98
C VAL A 68 25.71 -10.37 7.58
N LEU A 69 26.11 -11.40 6.86
CA LEU A 69 26.58 -11.35 5.49
C LEU A 69 25.66 -12.25 4.65
N PHE A 70 25.05 -11.69 3.61
CA PHE A 70 24.14 -12.42 2.74
C PHE A 70 24.33 -12.02 1.29
N SER A 71 24.32 -12.98 0.36
CA SER A 71 24.38 -12.74 -1.08
C SER A 71 23.75 -13.91 -1.84
N ALA A 72 23.15 -13.67 -3.01
CA ALA A 72 22.57 -14.73 -3.85
C ALA A 72 23.62 -15.64 -4.50
N LYS A 73 24.91 -15.27 -4.41
CA LYS A 73 26.04 -16.09 -4.86
C LYS A 73 27.00 -16.37 -3.70
N PRO A 74 27.66 -17.53 -3.71
CA PRO A 74 28.60 -17.92 -2.67
C PRO A 74 29.78 -16.95 -2.60
N PHE A 75 30.21 -16.64 -1.38
CA PHE A 75 31.37 -15.80 -1.09
C PHE A 75 32.28 -16.46 -0.06
N ALA A 76 33.53 -15.99 -0.01
CA ALA A 76 34.51 -16.35 1.01
C ALA A 76 34.78 -15.15 1.92
N VAL A 77 34.95 -15.41 3.22
CA VAL A 77 35.19 -14.39 4.23
C VAL A 77 36.56 -14.61 4.86
N PHE A 78 37.39 -13.59 4.80
CA PHE A 78 38.69 -13.54 5.45
C PHE A 78 38.65 -12.55 6.61
N LEU A 79 39.15 -12.98 7.76
CA LEU A 79 39.36 -12.13 8.94
C LEU A 79 40.85 -12.01 9.17
N ASN A 80 41.39 -10.79 9.12
CA ASN A 80 42.83 -10.53 9.31
C ASN A 80 43.70 -11.49 8.47
N ASN A 81 43.38 -11.60 7.17
CA ASN A 81 44.05 -12.47 6.18
C ASN A 81 43.91 -13.98 6.41
N THR A 82 43.09 -14.43 7.36
CA THR A 82 42.80 -15.85 7.58
C THR A 82 41.43 -16.19 7.04
N LEU A 83 41.34 -17.23 6.20
CA LEU A 83 40.05 -17.73 5.69
C LEU A 83 39.23 -18.33 6.83
N VAL A 84 38.01 -17.84 7.03
CA VAL A 84 37.11 -18.32 8.10
C VAL A 84 35.88 -19.02 7.53
N VAL A 85 35.39 -18.54 6.38
CA VAL A 85 34.27 -19.14 5.66
C VAL A 85 34.62 -19.22 4.19
N ASP A 86 34.31 -20.35 3.56
CA ASP A 86 34.54 -20.61 2.15
C ASP A 86 33.22 -21.03 1.48
N ARG A 87 32.83 -20.30 0.43
CA ARG A 87 31.67 -20.58 -0.44
C ARG A 87 30.31 -20.71 0.26
N GLU A 88 29.99 -19.80 1.17
CA GLU A 88 28.66 -19.73 1.79
C GLU A 88 27.82 -18.58 1.19
N GLU A 89 26.49 -18.70 1.24
CA GLU A 89 25.54 -17.67 0.77
C GLU A 89 25.00 -16.80 1.92
N ASN A 90 24.99 -17.33 3.14
CA ASN A 90 24.49 -16.66 4.33
C ASN A 90 25.36 -17.01 5.54
N VAL A 91 25.94 -15.99 6.16
CA VAL A 91 26.81 -16.15 7.30
C VAL A 91 26.44 -15.16 8.39
N ARG A 92 26.29 -15.66 9.61
CA ARG A 92 26.02 -14.88 10.81
C ARG A 92 27.11 -15.11 11.85
N PHE A 93 27.85 -14.05 12.18
CA PHE A 93 28.90 -14.09 13.19
C PHE A 93 28.50 -13.26 14.41
N PRO A 94 28.54 -13.82 15.64
CA PRO A 94 28.51 -13.01 16.85
C PRO A 94 29.75 -12.12 16.89
N VAL A 95 29.58 -10.80 17.04
CA VAL A 95 30.70 -9.85 17.10
C VAL A 95 31.62 -10.19 18.27
N ASP A 96 31.08 -10.66 19.39
CA ASP A 96 31.83 -11.10 20.57
C ASP A 96 32.80 -12.25 20.25
N SER A 97 32.42 -13.15 19.35
CA SER A 97 33.28 -14.26 18.90
C SER A 97 34.37 -13.78 17.96
N LEU A 98 34.05 -12.80 17.09
CA LEU A 98 35.03 -12.16 16.20
C LEU A 98 36.06 -11.36 17.01
N ALA A 99 35.62 -10.67 18.07
CA ALA A 99 36.47 -9.85 18.93
C ALA A 99 37.67 -10.62 19.50
N LYS A 100 37.51 -11.92 19.78
CA LYS A 100 38.60 -12.80 20.27
C LYS A 100 39.73 -12.99 19.25
N ARG A 101 39.47 -12.74 17.97
CA ARG A 101 40.44 -12.84 16.86
C ARG A 101 40.92 -11.47 16.37
N ALA A 102 40.45 -10.38 16.98
CA ALA A 102 40.86 -9.03 16.63
C ALA A 102 42.32 -8.79 17.05
N VAL A 103 43.12 -8.24 16.14
CA VAL A 103 44.50 -7.83 16.42
C VAL A 103 44.46 -6.32 16.63
N ALA A 104 45.00 -5.84 17.75
CA ALA A 104 44.97 -4.41 18.13
C ALA A 104 43.56 -3.78 18.23
N GLY A 105 42.54 -4.59 18.53
CA GLY A 105 41.17 -4.08 18.75
C GLY A 105 40.42 -3.69 17.48
N GLN A 106 40.98 -3.95 16.29
CA GLN A 106 40.29 -3.76 15.02
C GLN A 106 40.11 -5.11 14.30
N LEU A 107 38.97 -5.28 13.64
CA LEU A 107 38.68 -6.42 12.79
C LEU A 107 38.71 -5.97 11.34
N PHE A 108 39.71 -6.42 10.60
CA PHE A 108 39.78 -6.22 9.17
C PHE A 108 39.13 -7.40 8.46
N ILE A 109 38.03 -7.14 7.75
CA ILE A 109 37.22 -8.17 7.09
C ILE A 109 37.33 -7.98 5.58
N ALA A 110 37.64 -9.06 4.87
CA ALA A 110 37.60 -9.10 3.41
C ALA A 110 36.58 -10.12 2.93
N ILE A 111 35.73 -9.71 1.99
CA ILE A 111 34.76 -10.59 1.34
C ILE A 111 35.18 -10.75 -0.11
N TYR A 112 35.45 -11.98 -0.51
CA TYR A 112 35.80 -12.36 -1.88
C TYR A 112 34.63 -13.06 -2.55
N GLN A 113 34.28 -12.65 -3.76
CA GLN A 113 33.19 -13.22 -4.53
C GLN A 113 33.55 -13.29 -6.02
N GLU A 114 33.38 -14.47 -6.62
CA GLU A 114 33.69 -14.74 -8.02
C GLU A 114 32.40 -14.83 -8.87
N PRO A 115 32.35 -14.25 -10.09
CA PRO A 115 33.40 -13.51 -10.80
C PRO A 115 33.53 -12.04 -10.40
N ARG A 116 32.56 -11.50 -9.65
CA ARG A 116 32.56 -10.12 -9.10
C ARG A 116 31.54 -9.99 -7.98
N ILE A 117 31.76 -9.03 -7.11
CA ILE A 117 30.80 -8.60 -6.08
C ILE A 117 29.55 -8.07 -6.77
N GLN A 118 28.39 -8.58 -6.35
CA GLN A 118 27.10 -8.19 -6.91
C GLN A 118 26.38 -7.18 -6.00
N SER A 119 25.42 -6.45 -6.55
CA SER A 119 24.69 -5.39 -5.84
C SER A 119 23.82 -5.89 -4.69
N ASP A 120 23.51 -7.19 -4.67
CA ASP A 120 22.71 -7.92 -3.69
C ASP A 120 23.52 -8.39 -2.47
N LEU A 121 24.84 -8.23 -2.44
CA LEU A 121 25.63 -8.49 -1.23
C LEU A 121 25.20 -7.50 -0.12
N VAL A 122 24.70 -8.07 0.97
CA VAL A 122 24.26 -7.38 2.18
C VAL A 122 25.28 -7.62 3.28
N THR A 123 25.77 -6.52 3.87
CA THR A 123 26.69 -6.55 5.01
C THR A 123 26.13 -5.66 6.11
N GLN A 124 25.58 -6.26 7.16
CA GLN A 124 24.84 -5.53 8.20
C GLN A 124 25.26 -5.96 9.60
N LEU A 125 25.29 -5.00 10.52
CA LEU A 125 25.35 -5.25 11.94
C LEU A 125 23.92 -5.21 12.50
N ILE A 126 23.48 -6.34 13.04
CA ILE A 126 22.16 -6.47 13.65
C ILE A 126 22.30 -6.66 15.16
N SER A 127 21.40 -6.02 15.91
CA SER A 127 21.25 -6.28 17.34
C SER A 127 20.07 -7.21 17.54
N GLU A 128 20.31 -8.30 18.27
CA GLU A 128 19.22 -9.13 18.76
C GLU A 128 18.73 -8.50 20.06
N ILE A 129 17.49 -8.02 20.05
CA ILE A 129 16.88 -7.46 21.25
C ILE A 129 16.68 -8.63 22.21
N LYS A 130 17.62 -8.80 23.16
CA LYS A 130 17.46 -9.72 24.29
C LYS A 130 16.35 -9.17 25.16
N ILE A 131 15.13 -9.65 24.94
CA ILE A 131 14.02 -9.43 25.86
C ILE A 131 14.46 -10.10 27.18
N PRO A 132 14.61 -9.37 28.29
CA PRO A 132 15.05 -9.96 29.55
C PRO A 132 14.10 -11.08 29.99
N GLU A 133 14.60 -12.31 30.10
CA GLU A 133 13.85 -13.48 30.60
C GLU A 133 13.32 -13.30 32.05
N ALA A 134 13.80 -12.28 32.77
CA ALA A 134 13.36 -11.98 34.14
C ALA A 134 11.91 -11.47 34.26
N GLU A 135 11.26 -11.16 33.13
CA GLU A 135 9.85 -10.76 33.06
C GLU A 135 8.95 -11.83 32.42
N SER A 136 9.32 -13.12 32.53
CA SER A 136 8.43 -14.24 32.16
C SER A 136 7.07 -14.25 32.90
N ASN A 137 6.89 -13.38 33.92
CA ASN A 137 5.61 -13.16 34.61
C ASN A 137 5.12 -11.70 34.56
N ALA A 138 5.86 -10.76 33.96
CA ALA A 138 5.27 -9.47 33.65
C ALA A 138 4.44 -9.66 32.39
N ALA A 139 3.13 -9.44 32.52
CA ALA A 139 2.18 -9.51 31.44
C ALA A 139 2.81 -8.98 30.16
N VAL A 140 2.83 -9.80 29.10
CA VAL A 140 3.16 -9.39 27.74
C VAL A 140 2.58 -7.99 27.57
N VAL A 141 3.45 -6.98 27.56
CA VAL A 141 3.01 -5.61 27.31
C VAL A 141 2.75 -5.61 25.82
N TRP A 142 1.51 -6.00 25.47
CA TRP A 142 0.97 -5.88 24.13
C TRP A 142 1.20 -4.43 23.76
N HIS A 143 2.16 -4.17 22.88
CA HIS A 143 2.31 -2.86 22.29
C HIS A 143 0.99 -2.64 21.55
N ASP A 144 0.13 -1.77 22.11
CA ASP A 144 -1.17 -1.46 21.55
C ASP A 144 -0.93 -0.78 20.21
N ASN A 145 -0.86 -1.60 19.16
CA ASN A 145 -0.83 -1.10 17.80
C ASN A 145 -2.22 -0.53 17.53
N GLY A 146 -2.46 0.73 17.92
CA GLY A 146 -3.75 1.41 17.75
C GLY A 146 -4.27 1.32 16.31
N LEU A 147 -3.37 1.24 15.34
CA LEU A 147 -3.67 0.99 13.94
C LEU A 147 -4.19 -0.43 13.67
N HIS A 148 -3.63 -1.48 14.28
CA HIS A 148 -4.14 -2.85 14.17
C HIS A 148 -5.57 -2.95 14.71
N ASN A 149 -5.79 -2.39 15.90
CA ASN A 149 -7.09 -2.34 16.53
C ASN A 149 -8.09 -1.53 15.68
N PHE A 150 -7.65 -0.41 15.11
CA PHE A 150 -8.44 0.37 14.16
C PHE A 150 -8.80 -0.43 12.92
N MET A 151 -7.85 -1.13 12.30
CA MET A 151 -8.07 -1.93 11.09
C MET A 151 -9.14 -3.00 11.32
N ILE A 152 -9.06 -3.73 12.43
CA ILE A 152 -10.04 -4.76 12.78
C ILE A 152 -11.41 -4.12 13.01
N VAL A 153 -11.49 -3.11 13.87
CA VAL A 153 -12.77 -2.48 14.25
C VAL A 153 -13.44 -1.82 13.05
N ALA A 154 -12.70 -1.04 12.25
CA ALA A 154 -13.23 -0.37 11.06
C ALA A 154 -13.70 -1.38 10.00
N THR A 155 -12.94 -2.47 9.79
CA THR A 155 -13.35 -3.54 8.86
C THR A 155 -14.64 -4.21 9.33
N VAL A 156 -14.73 -4.57 10.61
CA VAL A 156 -15.96 -5.15 11.19
C VAL A 156 -17.14 -4.19 11.07
N LEU A 157 -16.93 -2.89 11.34
CA LEU A 157 -17.98 -1.89 11.24
C LEU A 157 -18.44 -1.69 9.79
N LEU A 158 -17.52 -1.68 8.82
CA LEU A 158 -17.86 -1.62 7.39
C LEU A 158 -18.66 -2.85 6.97
N PHE A 159 -18.24 -4.07 7.36
CA PHE A 159 -19.01 -5.28 7.06
C PHE A 159 -20.39 -5.27 7.73
N LEU A 160 -20.49 -4.85 8.99
CA LEU A 160 -21.76 -4.73 9.69
C LEU A 160 -22.67 -3.73 8.98
N PHE A 161 -22.13 -2.58 8.56
CA PHE A 161 -22.89 -1.58 7.84
C PHE A 161 -23.37 -2.11 6.48
N LEU A 162 -22.52 -2.84 5.75
CA LEU A 162 -22.90 -3.53 4.52
C LEU A 162 -24.04 -4.54 4.74
N LEU A 163 -23.99 -5.32 5.83
CA LEU A 163 -25.05 -6.27 6.20
C LEU A 163 -26.37 -5.56 6.51
N ILE A 164 -26.32 -4.43 7.23
CA ILE A 164 -27.50 -3.59 7.50
C ILE A 164 -28.09 -3.07 6.19
N MET A 165 -27.26 -2.59 5.26
CA MET A 165 -27.72 -2.17 3.94
C MET A 165 -28.38 -3.32 3.17
N PHE A 166 -27.78 -4.52 3.20
CA PHE A 166 -28.35 -5.71 2.57
C PHE A 166 -29.70 -6.10 3.18
N ARG A 167 -29.85 -5.96 4.50
CA ARG A 167 -31.12 -6.22 5.20
C ARG A 167 -32.19 -5.21 4.81
N TYR A 168 -31.82 -3.94 4.64
CA TYR A 168 -32.75 -2.85 4.33
C TYR A 168 -33.21 -2.85 2.87
N ASN A 169 -32.29 -3.04 1.92
CA ASN A 169 -32.62 -3.12 0.49
C ASN A 169 -31.65 -4.06 -0.25
N PRO A 170 -31.89 -5.39 -0.21
CA PRO A 170 -30.97 -6.37 -0.78
C PRO A 170 -30.82 -6.22 -2.29
N LYS A 171 -31.87 -5.76 -2.98
CA LYS A 171 -31.86 -5.55 -4.42
C LYS A 171 -30.92 -4.40 -4.81
N LEU A 172 -31.04 -3.26 -4.13
CA LEU A 172 -30.15 -2.12 -4.38
C LEU A 172 -28.69 -2.50 -4.12
N VAL A 173 -28.39 -3.16 -3.00
CA VAL A 173 -27.01 -3.54 -2.67
C VAL A 173 -26.45 -4.58 -3.66
N ALA A 174 -27.26 -5.55 -4.07
CA ALA A 174 -26.88 -6.49 -5.12
C ALA A 174 -26.59 -5.77 -6.44
N ASP A 175 -27.41 -4.78 -6.82
CA ASP A 175 -27.16 -3.93 -7.98
C ASP A 175 -25.85 -3.15 -7.83
N TYR A 176 -25.49 -2.68 -6.62
CA TYR A 176 -24.21 -2.03 -6.35
C TYR A 176 -23.00 -2.96 -6.46
N LEU A 177 -23.14 -4.23 -6.06
CA LEU A 177 -22.05 -5.21 -6.03
C LEU A 177 -21.88 -6.02 -7.33
N THR A 178 -22.86 -6.02 -8.22
CA THR A 178 -22.85 -6.88 -9.40
C THR A 178 -21.86 -6.38 -10.45
N ALA A 179 -20.71 -7.06 -10.58
CA ALA A 179 -19.70 -6.76 -11.60
C ALA A 179 -20.26 -6.72 -13.04
N ALA A 180 -21.25 -7.56 -13.35
CA ALA A 180 -21.82 -7.67 -14.70
C ALA A 180 -22.60 -6.42 -15.14
N THR A 181 -23.23 -5.69 -14.22
CA THR A 181 -24.00 -4.47 -14.54
C THR A 181 -23.09 -3.27 -14.82
N PHE A 182 -21.82 -3.32 -14.38
CA PHE A 182 -20.83 -2.31 -14.73
C PHE A 182 -20.47 -2.34 -16.22
N PHE A 183 -20.30 -3.53 -16.78
CA PHE A 183 -19.92 -3.72 -18.18
C PHE A 183 -21.10 -3.92 -19.12
N SER A 184 -22.31 -4.14 -18.58
CA SER A 184 -23.52 -4.22 -19.40
C SER A 184 -23.91 -2.84 -19.92
N PHE A 185 -24.05 -2.72 -21.24
CA PHE A 185 -24.65 -1.57 -21.91
C PHE A 185 -26.18 -1.63 -21.93
N ARG A 186 -26.77 -2.81 -21.67
CA ARG A 186 -28.21 -3.00 -21.51
C ARG A 186 -28.53 -2.98 -20.01
N GLU A 187 -28.72 -1.80 -19.46
CA GLU A 187 -29.39 -1.66 -18.16
C GLU A 187 -30.89 -1.51 -18.39
N SER A 188 -31.67 -2.44 -17.81
CA SER A 188 -33.13 -2.42 -17.86
C SER A 188 -33.64 -1.08 -17.31
N GLU A 189 -34.49 -0.42 -18.09
CA GLU A 189 -34.93 0.97 -17.93
C GLU A 189 -35.85 1.21 -16.71
N ASP A 190 -36.13 0.20 -15.89
CA ASP A 190 -37.37 0.15 -15.11
C ASP A 190 -37.25 0.43 -13.60
N HIS A 191 -36.15 1.00 -13.11
CA HIS A 191 -36.08 1.37 -11.71
C HIS A 191 -36.19 2.89 -11.47
N PRO A 192 -37.42 3.40 -11.18
CA PRO A 192 -37.63 4.80 -10.79
C PRO A 192 -36.84 5.22 -9.53
N MET A 193 -36.30 4.25 -8.79
CA MET A 193 -35.32 4.47 -7.71
C MET A 193 -34.02 5.14 -8.19
N PHE A 194 -33.59 4.93 -9.44
CA PHE A 194 -32.36 5.52 -9.97
C PHE A 194 -32.50 7.01 -10.33
N ASN A 195 -33.72 7.49 -10.58
CA ASN A 195 -33.95 8.90 -10.93
C ASN A 195 -33.95 9.82 -9.72
N ARG A 196 -34.04 9.30 -8.49
CA ARG A 196 -34.02 10.13 -7.26
C ARG A 196 -32.69 10.00 -6.54
N MET A 197 -31.76 10.90 -6.87
CA MET A 197 -30.48 11.05 -6.17
C MET A 197 -30.64 11.18 -4.65
N TRP A 198 -31.69 11.89 -4.22
CA TRP A 198 -31.94 12.24 -2.82
C TRP A 198 -32.74 11.17 -2.04
N ASN A 199 -32.90 9.97 -2.60
CA ASN A 199 -33.56 8.89 -1.88
C ASN A 199 -32.71 8.45 -0.67
N THR A 200 -33.34 8.18 0.48
CA THR A 200 -32.67 7.75 1.71
C THR A 200 -31.78 6.52 1.50
N THR A 201 -32.21 5.58 0.64
CA THR A 201 -31.40 4.38 0.34
C THR A 201 -30.13 4.71 -0.43
N ASN A 202 -30.18 5.70 -1.33
CA ASN A 202 -29.02 6.18 -2.06
C ASN A 202 -28.09 6.97 -1.14
N MET A 203 -28.64 7.79 -0.23
CA MET A 203 -27.85 8.46 0.80
C MET A 203 -27.05 7.48 1.67
N LEU A 204 -27.64 6.33 2.02
CA LEU A 204 -26.96 5.28 2.78
C LEU A 204 -25.78 4.69 1.98
N ALA A 205 -25.96 4.49 0.67
CA ALA A 205 -24.88 4.06 -0.21
C ALA A 205 -23.76 5.11 -0.35
N TYR A 206 -24.10 6.40 -0.35
CA TYR A 206 -23.11 7.49 -0.38
C TYR A 206 -22.28 7.52 0.91
N LEU A 207 -22.95 7.36 2.06
CA LEU A 207 -22.29 7.26 3.36
C LEU A 207 -21.35 6.04 3.41
N TYR A 208 -21.81 4.87 2.95
CA TYR A 208 -20.97 3.68 2.90
C TYR A 208 -19.77 3.84 1.98
N ALA A 209 -19.97 4.41 0.78
CA ALA A 209 -18.87 4.70 -0.14
C ALA A 209 -17.85 5.67 0.48
N ALA A 210 -18.29 6.71 1.18
CA ALA A 210 -17.42 7.65 1.88
C ALA A 210 -16.62 6.96 3.00
N LEU A 211 -17.24 6.08 3.78
CA LEU A 211 -16.57 5.29 4.82
C LEU A 211 -15.53 4.31 4.23
N LEU A 212 -15.84 3.66 3.09
CA LEU A 212 -14.91 2.79 2.38
C LEU A 212 -13.69 3.53 1.84
N ILE A 213 -13.91 4.66 1.16
CA ILE A 213 -12.83 5.43 0.56
C ILE A 213 -11.93 6.02 1.67
N SER A 214 -12.52 6.59 2.72
CA SER A 214 -11.75 7.12 3.85
C SER A 214 -10.96 6.04 4.57
N PHE A 215 -11.48 4.81 4.70
CA PHE A 215 -10.74 3.69 5.28
C PHE A 215 -9.43 3.42 4.53
N ILE A 216 -9.48 3.47 3.19
CA ILE A 216 -8.31 3.30 2.33
C ILE A 216 -7.37 4.52 2.41
N LEU A 217 -7.92 5.73 2.40
CA LEU A 217 -7.11 6.96 2.48
C LEU A 217 -6.35 7.10 3.79
N VAL A 218 -6.98 6.78 4.93
CA VAL A 218 -6.32 6.86 6.25
C VAL A 218 -5.14 5.89 6.35
N GLN A 219 -5.17 4.78 5.62
CA GLN A 219 -4.05 3.84 5.58
C GLN A 219 -2.92 4.27 4.65
N MET A 220 -3.14 5.25 3.76
CA MET A 220 -2.08 5.79 2.92
C MET A 220 -1.27 6.79 3.74
N PRO A 221 -0.01 6.50 4.09
CA PRO A 221 0.81 7.49 4.75
C PRO A 221 1.05 8.65 3.80
N VAL A 222 0.60 9.80 4.25
CA VAL A 222 0.95 11.06 3.61
C VAL A 222 2.42 11.29 3.93
N GLU A 223 3.27 11.37 2.91
CA GLU A 223 4.74 11.59 3.01
C GLU A 223 5.12 12.86 3.78
N VAL A 224 4.14 13.67 4.19
CA VAL A 224 4.33 15.01 4.74
C VAL A 224 4.92 15.03 6.15
N ASN A 225 4.89 13.96 6.97
CA ASN A 225 5.71 13.83 8.19
C ASN A 225 5.51 12.47 8.90
N GLN A 226 6.51 11.57 8.86
CA GLN A 226 6.42 10.22 9.44
C GLN A 226 6.06 10.16 10.95
N ARG A 227 6.37 11.21 11.73
CA ARG A 227 6.05 11.29 13.17
C ARG A 227 4.65 11.82 13.50
N LEU A 228 4.00 12.53 12.58
CA LEU A 228 2.61 12.98 12.73
C LEU A 228 1.62 12.03 12.04
N ALA A 229 2.11 11.18 11.13
CA ALA A 229 1.31 10.30 10.30
C ALA A 229 0.82 9.02 11.00
N TYR A 230 1.49 8.59 12.08
CA TYR A 230 1.13 7.37 12.80
C TYR A 230 0.88 7.68 14.29
N PRO A 231 -0.33 8.12 14.65
CA PRO A 231 -0.68 8.21 16.06
C PRO A 231 -0.70 6.80 16.67
N ASP A 232 -0.07 6.62 17.83
CA ASP A 232 -0.12 5.32 18.54
C ASP A 232 -1.52 5.04 19.11
N GLN A 233 -2.35 6.08 19.24
CA GLN A 233 -3.67 5.99 19.87
C GLN A 233 -4.78 5.62 18.87
N PHE A 234 -5.51 4.54 19.17
CA PHE A 234 -6.70 4.08 18.43
C PHE A 234 -7.74 5.18 18.20
N SER A 235 -8.00 6.03 19.20
CA SER A 235 -9.00 7.10 19.14
C SER A 235 -8.72 8.10 18.01
N VAL A 236 -7.45 8.41 17.77
CA VAL A 236 -7.02 9.36 16.73
C VAL A 236 -7.26 8.76 15.35
N TRP A 237 -6.98 7.46 15.15
CA TRP A 237 -7.30 6.74 13.91
C TRP A 237 -8.79 6.78 13.59
N VAL A 238 -9.63 6.47 14.58
CA VAL A 238 -11.10 6.49 14.44
C VAL A 238 -11.58 7.91 14.10
N LEU A 239 -11.09 8.93 14.80
CA LEU A 239 -11.49 10.31 14.55
C LEU A 239 -11.07 10.78 13.15
N ASN A 240 -9.83 10.49 12.74
CA ASN A 240 -9.34 10.82 11.41
C ASN A 240 -10.15 10.12 10.30
N TRP A 241 -10.50 8.85 10.51
CA TRP A 241 -11.37 8.11 9.60
C TRP A 241 -12.76 8.74 9.48
N LEU A 242 -13.40 9.07 10.61
CA LEU A 242 -14.71 9.71 10.62
C LEU A 242 -14.68 11.10 9.98
N LEU A 243 -13.68 11.93 10.29
CA LEU A 243 -13.50 13.25 9.68
C LEU A 243 -13.26 13.15 8.17
N ALA A 244 -12.39 12.24 7.74
CA ALA A 244 -12.15 11.97 6.32
C ALA A 244 -13.43 11.48 5.62
N SER A 245 -14.20 10.61 6.26
CA SER A 245 -15.48 10.13 5.72
C SER A 245 -16.50 11.25 5.59
N GLY A 246 -16.60 12.16 6.57
CA GLY A 246 -17.46 13.34 6.52
C GLY A 246 -17.06 14.30 5.41
N ALA A 247 -15.77 14.58 5.26
CA ALA A 247 -15.24 15.40 4.17
C ALA A 247 -15.55 14.79 2.79
N LEU A 248 -15.32 13.49 2.62
CA LEU A 248 -15.65 12.77 1.38
C LEU A 248 -17.16 12.77 1.09
N LEU A 249 -17.99 12.65 2.12
CA LEU A 249 -19.44 12.73 1.96
C LEU A 249 -19.88 14.10 1.45
N VAL A 250 -19.32 15.18 2.00
CA VAL A 250 -19.55 16.56 1.50
C VAL A 250 -19.06 16.70 0.06
N LEU A 251 -17.91 16.13 -0.29
CA LEU A 251 -17.41 16.13 -1.67
C LEU A 251 -18.32 15.35 -2.62
N LEU A 252 -18.87 14.21 -2.20
CA LEU A 252 -19.85 13.43 -2.97
C LEU A 252 -21.14 14.23 -3.22
N PHE A 253 -21.67 14.90 -2.20
CA PHE A 253 -22.85 15.77 -2.36
C PHE A 253 -22.56 16.97 -3.25
N SER A 254 -21.38 17.58 -3.10
CA SER A 254 -20.94 18.67 -3.98
C SER A 254 -20.85 18.21 -5.43
N LYS A 255 -20.29 17.02 -5.68
CA LYS A 255 -20.25 16.41 -7.01
C LYS A 255 -21.66 16.15 -7.56
N ALA A 256 -22.56 15.60 -6.76
CA ALA A 256 -23.95 15.39 -7.16
C ALA A 256 -24.63 16.71 -7.58
N PHE A 257 -24.41 17.76 -6.81
CA PHE A 257 -24.90 19.11 -7.10
C PHE A 257 -24.30 19.68 -8.39
N PHE A 258 -22.99 19.53 -8.61
CA PHE A 258 -22.35 19.96 -9.86
C PHE A 258 -22.93 19.23 -11.08
N ILE A 259 -23.10 17.91 -11.02
CA ILE A 259 -23.70 17.13 -12.11
C ILE A 259 -25.12 17.62 -12.37
N LEU A 260 -25.91 17.91 -11.32
CA LEU A 260 -27.25 18.48 -11.46
C LEU A 260 -27.24 19.82 -12.20
N VAL A 261 -26.41 20.77 -11.77
CA VAL A 261 -26.32 22.11 -12.39
C VAL A 261 -25.96 22.02 -13.87
N PHE A 262 -24.91 21.26 -14.21
CA PHE A 262 -24.52 21.10 -15.61
C PHE A 262 -25.56 20.34 -16.42
N SER A 263 -26.22 19.35 -15.84
CA SER A 263 -27.26 18.61 -16.53
C SER A 263 -28.47 19.49 -16.86
N VAL A 264 -28.83 20.45 -15.99
CA VAL A 264 -29.83 21.48 -16.32
C VAL A 264 -29.35 22.39 -17.45
N LEU A 265 -28.08 22.84 -17.40
CA LEU A 265 -27.50 23.74 -18.40
C LEU A 265 -27.50 23.14 -19.82
N PHE A 266 -27.18 21.85 -19.93
CA PHE A 266 -27.15 21.12 -21.20
C PHE A 266 -28.50 20.50 -21.59
N ASN A 267 -29.55 20.69 -20.77
CA ASN A 267 -30.88 20.10 -20.94
C ASN A 267 -30.90 18.56 -21.02
N ILE A 268 -30.09 17.89 -20.18
CA ILE A 268 -29.93 16.42 -20.16
C ILE A 268 -30.31 15.83 -18.79
N LYS A 269 -31.42 16.30 -18.21
CA LYS A 269 -31.87 15.98 -16.83
C LYS A 269 -32.13 14.49 -16.58
N GLU A 270 -32.48 13.74 -17.62
CA GLU A 270 -32.76 12.32 -17.51
C GLU A 270 -31.49 11.47 -17.28
N LEU A 271 -30.32 12.00 -17.64
CA LEU A 271 -29.05 11.29 -17.46
C LEU A 271 -28.37 11.62 -16.12
N THR A 272 -28.82 12.64 -15.39
CA THR A 272 -28.16 13.07 -14.14
C THR A 272 -28.14 11.93 -13.11
N GLY A 273 -29.32 11.37 -12.82
CA GLY A 273 -29.47 10.29 -11.83
C GLY A 273 -28.67 9.06 -12.23
N PHE A 274 -28.74 8.71 -13.50
CA PHE A 274 -28.01 7.59 -14.08
C PHE A 274 -26.48 7.73 -13.97
N GLN A 275 -25.92 8.90 -14.31
CA GLN A 275 -24.48 9.15 -14.21
C GLN A 275 -24.00 9.06 -12.76
N PHE A 276 -24.66 9.78 -11.85
CA PHE A 276 -24.21 9.83 -10.45
C PHE A 276 -24.37 8.47 -9.77
N PHE A 277 -25.47 7.76 -10.05
CA PHE A 277 -25.68 6.42 -9.53
C PHE A 277 -24.58 5.46 -10.01
N ASN A 278 -24.26 5.43 -11.31
CA ASN A 278 -23.17 4.61 -11.82
C ASN A 278 -21.81 5.01 -11.25
N PHE A 279 -21.57 6.30 -10.97
CA PHE A 279 -20.34 6.78 -10.34
C PHE A 279 -20.17 6.21 -8.92
N VAL A 280 -21.21 6.33 -8.08
CA VAL A 280 -21.20 5.77 -6.73
C VAL A 280 -21.06 4.26 -6.78
N ARG A 281 -21.71 3.63 -7.77
CA ARG A 281 -21.56 2.19 -8.01
C ARG A 281 -20.12 1.82 -8.27
N TYR A 282 -19.46 2.58 -9.13
CA TYR A 282 -18.07 2.36 -9.50
C TYR A 282 -17.16 2.48 -8.28
N LEU A 283 -17.36 3.52 -7.47
CA LEU A 283 -16.63 3.70 -6.21
C LEU A 283 -16.84 2.52 -5.26
N PHE A 284 -18.08 2.09 -5.06
CA PHE A 284 -18.42 0.97 -4.18
C PHE A 284 -17.69 -0.32 -4.58
N PHE A 285 -17.72 -0.67 -5.87
CA PHE A 285 -17.09 -1.88 -6.37
C PHE A 285 -15.57 -1.82 -6.29
N VAL A 286 -14.97 -0.72 -6.75
CA VAL A 286 -13.51 -0.56 -6.79
C VAL A 286 -12.92 -0.49 -5.40
N PHE A 287 -13.43 0.41 -4.54
CA PHE A 287 -12.91 0.57 -3.19
C PHE A 287 -13.32 -0.61 -2.28
N GLY A 288 -14.46 -1.26 -2.54
CA GLY A 288 -14.81 -2.52 -1.87
C GLY A 288 -13.83 -3.65 -2.19
N LEU A 289 -13.46 -3.83 -3.46
CA LEU A 289 -12.46 -4.82 -3.86
C LEU A 289 -11.07 -4.49 -3.28
N LEU A 290 -10.65 -3.22 -3.35
CA LEU A 290 -9.39 -2.76 -2.76
C LEU A 290 -9.36 -2.99 -1.25
N MET A 291 -10.46 -2.72 -0.54
CA MET A 291 -10.56 -2.97 0.90
C MET A 291 -10.31 -4.44 1.22
N VAL A 292 -10.96 -5.37 0.50
CA VAL A 292 -10.75 -6.82 0.72
C VAL A 292 -9.29 -7.21 0.46
N ILE A 293 -8.69 -6.71 -0.62
CA ILE A 293 -7.28 -6.98 -0.95
C ILE A 293 -6.36 -6.45 0.17
N MET A 294 -6.58 -5.23 0.63
CA MET A 294 -5.77 -4.59 1.68
C MET A 294 -5.90 -5.34 3.02
N VAL A 295 -7.11 -5.74 3.40
CA VAL A 295 -7.35 -6.50 4.64
C VAL A 295 -6.68 -7.88 4.57
N VAL A 296 -6.85 -8.62 3.47
CA VAL A 296 -6.21 -9.93 3.30
C VAL A 296 -4.68 -9.81 3.35
N GLN A 297 -4.12 -8.83 2.64
CA GLN A 297 -2.68 -8.60 2.66
C GLN A 297 -2.17 -8.21 4.06
N TYR A 298 -2.92 -7.36 4.77
CA TYR A 298 -2.58 -6.96 6.13
C TYR A 298 -2.47 -8.17 7.07
N PHE A 299 -3.42 -9.12 6.99
CA PHE A 299 -3.38 -10.34 7.80
C PHE A 299 -2.26 -11.31 7.39
N ILE A 300 -1.86 -11.36 6.12
CA ILE A 300 -0.79 -12.25 5.65
C ILE A 300 0.60 -11.71 6.04
N THR A 301 0.85 -10.42 5.84
CA THR A 301 2.19 -9.84 5.98
C THR A 301 2.43 -9.22 7.37
N GLY A 302 1.38 -8.97 8.16
CA GLY A 302 1.48 -8.41 9.51
C GLY A 302 2.06 -6.99 9.58
N SER A 303 2.21 -6.30 8.44
CA SER A 303 2.83 -4.99 8.34
C SER A 303 2.14 -4.12 7.29
N HIS A 304 2.40 -2.80 7.33
CA HIS A 304 1.92 -1.79 6.38
C HIS A 304 2.63 -1.91 5.03
N PHE A 305 2.45 -3.05 4.36
CA PHE A 305 3.26 -3.39 3.18
C PHE A 305 2.67 -2.92 1.85
N PHE A 306 1.58 -2.16 1.84
CA PHE A 306 1.18 -1.55 0.58
C PHE A 306 2.19 -0.48 0.23
N ASN A 307 2.99 -0.76 -0.80
CA ASN A 307 3.85 0.19 -1.45
C ASN A 307 2.95 1.35 -1.93
N THR A 308 2.87 2.38 -1.10
CA THR A 308 1.96 3.51 -1.21
C THR A 308 1.96 4.16 -2.59
N PRO A 309 3.11 4.30 -3.30
CA PRO A 309 3.09 4.78 -4.67
C PRO A 309 2.34 3.84 -5.64
N MET A 310 2.35 2.52 -5.42
CA MET A 310 1.63 1.57 -6.26
C MET A 310 0.12 1.68 -6.08
N THR A 311 -0.38 1.74 -4.84
CA THR A 311 -1.82 1.91 -4.57
C THR A 311 -2.34 3.20 -5.16
N VAL A 312 -1.61 4.30 -4.98
CA VAL A 312 -1.97 5.60 -5.52
C VAL A 312 -2.05 5.53 -7.05
N LYS A 313 -1.05 4.93 -7.73
CA LYS A 313 -1.09 4.73 -9.19
C LYS A 313 -2.29 3.89 -9.63
N VAL A 314 -2.59 2.80 -8.92
CA VAL A 314 -3.75 1.94 -9.21
C VAL A 314 -5.05 2.72 -9.09
N VAL A 315 -5.24 3.49 -8.01
CA VAL A 315 -6.43 4.33 -7.81
C VAL A 315 -6.57 5.37 -8.94
N HIS A 316 -5.48 6.03 -9.36
CA HIS A 316 -5.51 6.98 -10.46
C HIS A 316 -5.90 6.33 -11.80
N VAL A 317 -5.32 5.17 -12.12
CA VAL A 317 -5.66 4.42 -13.34
C VAL A 317 -7.13 3.99 -13.33
N LEU A 318 -7.63 3.57 -12.18
CA LEU A 318 -9.04 3.21 -12.00
C LEU A 318 -9.94 4.43 -12.24
N LEU A 319 -9.69 5.56 -11.58
CA LEU A 319 -10.47 6.79 -11.79
C LEU A 319 -10.45 7.28 -13.25
N LEU A 320 -9.32 7.12 -13.95
CA LEU A 320 -9.24 7.42 -15.38
C LEU A 320 -10.08 6.44 -16.22
N GLY A 321 -10.06 5.15 -15.86
CA GLY A 321 -10.92 4.13 -16.45
C GLY A 321 -12.41 4.44 -16.29
N TRP A 322 -12.83 5.02 -15.16
CA TRP A 322 -14.21 5.46 -14.96
C TRP A 322 -14.67 6.49 -16.00
N ILE A 323 -13.83 7.49 -16.31
CA ILE A 323 -14.15 8.54 -17.29
C ILE A 323 -14.45 7.91 -18.66
N ALA A 324 -13.64 6.92 -19.07
CA ALA A 324 -13.88 6.19 -20.31
C ALA A 324 -15.19 5.38 -20.25
N LEU A 325 -15.44 4.66 -19.15
CA LEU A 325 -16.64 3.83 -18.99
C LEU A 325 -17.93 4.66 -19.03
N ILE A 326 -17.98 5.79 -18.31
CA ILE A 326 -19.18 6.64 -18.30
C ILE A 326 -19.41 7.29 -19.66
N PHE A 327 -18.34 7.66 -20.39
CA PHE A 327 -18.45 8.15 -21.75
C PHE A 327 -19.15 7.14 -22.66
N PHE A 328 -18.67 5.89 -22.71
CA PHE A 328 -19.29 4.86 -23.53
C PHE A 328 -20.74 4.54 -23.11
N LYS A 329 -21.02 4.51 -21.80
CA LYS A 329 -22.39 4.29 -21.29
C LYS A 329 -23.34 5.42 -21.70
N LEU A 330 -22.89 6.67 -21.62
CA LEU A 330 -23.72 7.82 -21.96
C LEU A 330 -23.93 7.96 -23.48
N VAL A 331 -22.93 7.67 -24.31
CA VAL A 331 -23.06 7.73 -25.78
C VAL A 331 -24.14 6.79 -26.28
N ASN A 332 -24.23 5.58 -25.71
CA ASN A 332 -25.24 4.61 -26.11
C ASN A 332 -26.67 4.97 -25.67
N LYS A 333 -26.81 5.90 -24.71
CA LYS A 333 -28.10 6.30 -24.13
C LYS A 333 -28.57 7.68 -24.60
N ALA A 334 -27.66 8.57 -24.96
CA ALA A 334 -28.00 9.91 -25.39
C ALA A 334 -28.58 9.90 -26.81
N GLY A 335 -29.81 10.38 -26.97
CA GLY A 335 -30.38 10.71 -28.29
C GLY A 335 -29.83 12.01 -28.90
N HIS A 336 -28.89 12.67 -28.23
CA HIS A 336 -28.30 13.96 -28.63
C HIS A 336 -26.98 13.79 -29.40
N SER A 337 -26.51 14.87 -30.01
CA SER A 337 -25.21 14.86 -30.69
C SER A 337 -24.07 14.56 -29.71
N VAL A 338 -23.12 13.73 -30.15
CA VAL A 338 -21.94 13.30 -29.37
C VAL A 338 -21.14 14.51 -28.85
N ILE A 339 -21.19 15.64 -29.55
CA ILE A 339 -20.47 16.88 -29.18
C ILE A 339 -21.04 17.47 -27.88
N HIS A 340 -22.36 17.57 -27.74
CA HIS A 340 -22.97 18.07 -26.50
C HIS A 340 -22.64 17.17 -25.32
N LEU A 341 -22.66 15.86 -25.54
CA LEU A 341 -22.34 14.89 -24.50
C LEU A 341 -20.87 14.97 -24.07
N PHE A 342 -19.97 15.14 -25.04
CA PHE A 342 -18.54 15.31 -24.76
C PHE A 342 -18.28 16.57 -23.92
N LEU A 343 -18.87 17.72 -24.30
CA LEU A 343 -18.74 18.98 -23.54
C LEU A 343 -19.25 18.82 -22.10
N TYR A 344 -20.38 18.14 -21.93
CA TYR A 344 -20.96 17.85 -20.63
C TYR A 344 -20.06 16.96 -19.74
N ILE A 345 -19.48 15.88 -20.31
CA ILE A 345 -18.56 15.00 -19.58
C ILE A 345 -17.24 15.72 -19.26
N CYS A 346 -16.75 16.55 -20.17
CA CYS A 346 -15.58 17.39 -19.94
C CYS A 346 -15.77 18.30 -18.72
N ALA A 347 -16.93 18.95 -18.63
CA ALA A 347 -17.27 19.84 -17.52
C ALA A 347 -17.44 19.09 -16.19
N THR A 348 -18.07 17.91 -16.19
CA THR A 348 -18.46 17.20 -14.96
C THR A 348 -17.42 16.20 -14.44
N GLU A 349 -16.57 15.64 -15.31
CA GLU A 349 -15.62 14.57 -14.95
C GLU A 349 -14.17 14.94 -15.28
N ILE A 350 -13.88 15.37 -16.51
CA ILE A 350 -12.48 15.54 -16.99
C ILE A 350 -11.81 16.74 -16.33
N ILE A 351 -12.45 17.91 -16.31
CA ILE A 351 -11.87 19.13 -15.73
C ILE A 351 -11.59 18.95 -14.22
N PRO A 352 -12.56 18.49 -13.39
CA PRO A 352 -12.28 18.22 -11.97
C PRO A 352 -11.15 17.20 -11.76
N PHE A 353 -11.09 16.15 -12.57
CA PHE A 353 -10.03 15.16 -12.48
C PHE A 353 -8.64 15.73 -12.83
N LEU A 354 -8.54 16.56 -13.87
CA LEU A 354 -7.28 17.23 -14.22
C LEU A 354 -6.81 18.20 -13.14
N ILE A 355 -7.74 18.89 -12.48
CA ILE A 355 -7.43 19.75 -11.33
C ILE A 355 -6.86 18.90 -10.18
N LEU A 356 -7.48 17.75 -9.87
CA LEU A 356 -6.99 16.84 -8.82
C LEU A 356 -5.57 16.34 -9.11
N ILE A 357 -5.27 15.92 -10.35
CA ILE A 357 -3.92 15.50 -10.73
C ILE A 357 -2.92 16.64 -10.54
N LYS A 358 -3.27 17.86 -10.96
CA LYS A 358 -2.36 19.02 -10.86
C LYS A 358 -2.08 19.43 -9.42
N VAL A 359 -3.05 19.29 -8.52
CA VAL A 359 -2.88 19.63 -7.09
C VAL A 359 -2.06 18.57 -6.36
N TYR A 360 -2.11 17.31 -6.80
CA TYR A 360 -1.38 16.21 -6.17
C TYR A 360 0.05 16.01 -6.73
N LYS A 361 0.35 16.62 -7.87
CA LYS A 361 1.69 16.63 -8.49
C LYS A 361 2.51 17.78 -7.94
#